data_AF-A0A848VT34-F1
#
_entry.id   AF-A0A848VT34-F1
#
_cell.length_a   1.000
_cell.length_b   1.000
_cell.length_c   1.000
_cell.angle_alpha   90.00
_cell.angle_beta   90.00
_cell.angle_gamma   90.00
#
_symmetry.space_group_name_H-M   'P 1'
#
loop_
_entity.id
_entity.type
_entity.pdbx_description
1 polymer ?
#
loop_
_entity_poly.entity_id
_entity_poly.type
_entity_poly.pdbx_seq_one_letter_code
_entity_poly.pdbx_strand_id
1 'polypeptide(L)' 'MQPDPTSPNRIALLGAGLIGGSLALALKRHAPDLVIVGFDSPSVLDLAHD' A
#
# COMPACT_ATOMS: atom_id res chain seq x y z
N MET A 1 8.86 8.23 -20.37
CA MET A 1 9.85 7.77 -19.36
C MET A 1 9.77 6.25 -19.36
N GLN A 2 10.84 5.53 -19.70
CA GLN A 2 10.85 4.08 -19.48
C GLN A 2 10.85 3.82 -17.97
N PRO A 3 10.12 2.81 -17.47
CA PRO A 3 10.11 2.49 -16.05
C PRO A 3 11.53 2.12 -15.61
N ASP A 4 11.94 2.63 -14.45
CA ASP A 4 13.21 2.26 -13.83
C ASP A 4 13.19 0.74 -13.54
N PRO A 5 14.13 -0.05 -14.09
CA PRO A 5 14.16 -1.49 -13.92
C PRO A 5 14.35 -1.95 -12.46
N THR A 6 14.69 -1.03 -11.55
CA THR A 6 14.85 -1.30 -10.12
C THR A 6 13.60 -0.99 -9.28
N SER A 7 12.60 -0.33 -9.86
CA SER A 7 11.37 0.00 -9.16
C SER A 7 10.52 -1.26 -8.90
N PRO A 8 10.03 -1.47 -7.68
CA PRO A 8 9.20 -2.63 -7.38
C PRO A 8 7.86 -2.51 -8.08
N ASN A 9 7.39 -3.61 -8.68
CA ASN A 9 6.05 -3.68 -9.27
C ASN A 9 4.99 -4.12 -8.25
N ARG A 10 5.42 -4.63 -7.10
CA ARG A 10 4.57 -5.12 -6.00
C ARG A 10 5.21 -4.81 -4.65
N ILE A 11 4.40 -4.39 -3.69
CA ILE A 11 4.81 -4.24 -2.29
C ILE A 11 3.79 -4.85 -1.33
N ALA A 12 4.29 -5.36 -0.22
CA ALA A 12 3.49 -5.71 0.94
C ALA A 12 3.71 -4.63 2.01
N LEU A 13 2.62 -4.10 2.55
CA LEU A 13 2.64 -3.10 3.61
C LEU A 13 2.20 -3.75 4.92
N LEU A 14 3.10 -3.82 5.90
CA LEU A 14 2.80 -4.36 7.22
C LEU A 14 2.40 -3.21 8.16
N GLY A 15 1.17 -3.23 8.65
CA GLY A 15 0.50 -2.13 9.35
C GLY A 15 -0.23 -1.22 8.34
N ALA A 16 -1.49 -1.52 8.06
CA ALA A 16 -2.37 -0.80 7.13
C ALA A 16 -3.27 0.25 7.80
N GLY A 17 -3.19 0.44 9.13
CA GLY A 17 -3.84 1.54 9.86
C GLY A 17 -3.46 2.95 9.34
N LEU A 18 -3.80 4.03 10.05
CA LEU A 18 -3.72 5.43 9.54
C LEU A 18 -2.46 5.77 8.73
N ILE A 19 -1.27 5.49 9.28
CA ILE A 19 0.02 5.77 8.62
C ILE A 19 0.19 4.90 7.38
N GLY A 20 -0.07 3.60 7.52
CA GLY A 20 0.07 2.65 6.43
C GLY A 20 -0.88 2.93 5.27
N GLY A 21 -2.16 3.17 5.56
CA GLY A 21 -3.15 3.55 4.56
C GLY A 21 -2.78 4.85 3.84
N SER A 22 -2.28 5.85 4.56
CA SER A 22 -1.81 7.12 3.97
C SER A 22 -0.61 6.90 3.04
N LEU A 23 0.33 6.05 3.42
CA LEU A 23 1.48 5.68 2.59
C LEU A 23 1.04 4.92 1.34
N ALA A 24 0.15 3.93 1.49
CA ALA A 24 -0.40 3.19 0.36
C ALA A 24 -1.10 4.11 -0.64
N LEU A 25 -1.86 5.10 -0.16
CA LEU A 25 -2.51 6.10 -1.01
C LEU A 25 -1.50 6.98 -1.74
N ALA A 26 -0.48 7.47 -1.05
CA ALA A 26 0.58 8.27 -1.66
C ALA A 26 1.33 7.48 -2.75
N LEU A 27 1.66 6.22 -2.47
CA LEU A 27 2.30 5.32 -3.41
C LEU A 27 1.43 5.04 -4.64
N LYS A 28 0.12 4.83 -4.46
CA LYS A 28 -0.81 4.67 -5.59
C LYS A 28 -0.95 5.92 -6.45
N ARG A 29 -0.88 7.12 -5.85
CA ARG A 29 -0.88 8.38 -6.61
C ARG A 29 0.39 8.57 -7.42
N HIS A 30 1.54 8.14 -6.88
CA HIS A 30 2.84 8.26 -7.54
C HIS A 30 3.09 7.17 -8.60
N ALA A 31 2.68 5.94 -8.31
CA ALA A 31 2.84 4.77 -9.16
C ALA A 31 1.51 4.01 -9.25
N PRO A 32 0.59 4.41 -10.17
CA PRO A 32 -0.74 3.80 -10.30
C PRO A 32 -0.71 2.29 -10.54
N ASP A 33 0.30 1.82 -11.28
CA ASP A 33 0.49 0.40 -11.65
C ASP A 33 1.11 -0.45 -10.53
N LEU A 34 1.63 0.18 -9.47
CA LEU A 34 2.23 -0.55 -8.34
C LEU A 34 1.16 -1.36 -7.61
N VAL A 35 1.31 -2.68 -7.52
CA VAL A 35 0.38 -3.51 -6.73
C VAL A 35 0.74 -3.40 -5.25
N ILE A 36 -0.24 -3.08 -4.41
CA ILE A 36 -0.05 -2.94 -2.95
C ILE A 36 -0.97 -3.94 -2.26
N VAL A 37 -0.41 -4.74 -1.36
CA VAL A 37 -1.18 -5.58 -0.42
C VAL A 37 -0.94 -5.08 0.99
N GLY A 38 -2.00 -4.70 1.70
CA GLY A 38 -1.94 -4.34 3.11
C GLY A 38 -2.13 -5.55 4.00
N PHE A 39 -1.32 -5.66 5.04
CA PHE A 39 -1.47 -6.64 6.12
C PHE A 39 -1.54 -5.89 7.43
N ASP A 40 -2.53 -6.22 8.26
CA ASP A 40 -2.62 -5.72 9.63
C ASP A 40 -3.18 -6.82 10.52
N SER A 41 -3.18 -6.58 11.83
CA SER A 41 -3.87 -7.40 12.81
C SER A 41 -5.38 -7.44 12.51
N PRO A 42 -6.08 -8.56 12.80
CA PRO A 42 -7.52 -8.68 12.55
C PRO A 42 -8.33 -7.53 13.16
N SER A 43 -8.01 -7.14 14.39
CA SER A 43 -8.67 -6.03 15.10
C SER A 43 -8.57 -4.69 14.40
N VAL A 44 -7.51 -4.44 13.62
CA VAL A 44 -7.37 -3.21 12.83
C VAL A 44 -8.11 -3.31 11.51
N LEU A 45 -8.13 -4.50 10.89
CA LEU A 45 -8.89 -4.72 9.66
C LEU A 45 -10.39 -4.62 9.90
N ASP A 46 -10.90 -5.10 11.05
CA ASP A 46 -12.31 -4.97 11.42
C ASP A 46 -12.77 -3.50 11.47
N LEU A 47 -11.89 -2.58 11.87
CA LEU A 47 -12.17 -1.13 11.92
C LEU A 47 -12.16 -0.46 10.54
N ALA A 48 -11.64 -1.12 9.50
CA ALA A 48 -11.49 -0.56 8.16
C ALA A 48 -12.70 -0.83 7.24
N HIS A 49 -13.69 -1.59 7.71
CA HIS A 49 -14.86 -2.02 6.92
C HIS A 49 -16.09 -1.10 7.00
N ASP A 50 -16.01 0.01 7.74
CA ASP A 50 -17.04 1.08 7.83
C ASP A 50 -16.69 2.29 6.96
#